data_AF-A0A3R7W779-F1
#
_entry.id   AF-A0A3R7W779-F1
#
_cell.length_a   1.000
_cell.length_b   1.000
_cell.length_c   1.000
_cell.angle_alpha   90.00
_cell.angle_beta   90.00
_cell.angle_gamma   90.00
#
_symmetry.space_group_name_H-M   'P 1'
#
loop_
_entity.id
_entity.type
_entity.pdbx_description
1 polymer ?
#
loop_
_entity_poly.entity_id
_entity_poly.type
_entity_poly.pdbx_seq_one_letter_code
_entity_poly.pdbx_strand_id
1 'polypeptide(L)'
;MSNYPERGCSALVSSRIVAGFDRSGNNAQGLSTIQEDSFLWLECRKSVKKAFTWNRACSFLVQIMSDEWKIAAFYHFVELPDRDDWADRLVDHGLKVGLRGSIILAPEGINSTCAGSREAIDSTIALLKEDPRFAPIEVKYSYADFCPFPKFKVKRKPEIVTFRQRGADPREDVGTYLEPEEWNDLIADPEVLTIDTRNDYEVRVGCFQGATNPDTEDFTSFARFVDEQLKGREEQKIAMYCTGGIRCERSTAYLKSRGFKHVYHLKGGILRYLELMPKEKSLWEGDCFVFDYRVALNHDLQPAPWKIDAFTSDPVPMSEEERPLIEERRRSGAIFRKE
;
A
#
# COMPACT_ATOMS: atom_id res chain seq x y z
N MET A 1 54.29 29.38 0.58
CA MET A 1 53.69 30.44 -0.26
C MET A 1 52.23 30.54 0.13
N SER A 2 51.94 31.19 1.26
CA SER A 2 51.43 32.59 1.39
C SER A 2 49.96 32.69 0.96
N ASN A 3 48.99 32.54 1.87
CA ASN A 3 48.49 33.48 2.90
C ASN A 3 47.27 34.29 2.42
N TYR A 4 46.18 34.19 3.20
CA TYR A 4 45.01 35.08 3.35
C TYR A 4 45.38 36.58 3.39
N PRO A 5 44.48 37.59 3.15
CA PRO A 5 43.45 37.95 4.16
C PRO A 5 42.18 38.80 3.76
N GLU A 6 41.32 39.02 4.78
CA GLU A 6 40.47 40.20 5.13
C GLU A 6 39.14 40.52 4.38
N ARG A 7 37.97 40.54 5.07
CA ARG A 7 37.32 41.56 5.95
C ARG A 7 36.80 42.83 5.24
N GLY A 8 35.53 43.17 5.48
CA GLY A 8 34.97 44.52 5.25
C GLY A 8 33.48 44.64 5.51
N CYS A 9 33.11 45.39 6.55
CA CYS A 9 31.75 45.78 6.97
C CYS A 9 31.66 47.32 6.98
N SER A 10 30.44 47.89 6.97
CA SER A 10 30.05 49.33 7.05
C SER A 10 30.14 50.14 5.74
N ALA A 11 29.34 51.17 5.42
CA ALA A 11 28.51 52.06 6.22
C ALA A 11 27.45 52.81 5.36
N LEU A 12 26.24 53.03 5.93
CA LEU A 12 25.52 54.32 6.09
C LEU A 12 25.85 55.52 5.17
N VAL A 13 24.82 56.09 4.50
CA VAL A 13 24.47 57.55 4.38
C VAL A 13 23.02 57.61 3.86
N SER A 14 21.99 57.93 4.64
CA SER A 14 21.46 59.25 5.08
C SER A 14 20.85 60.15 4.00
N SER A 15 19.74 60.80 4.41
CA SER A 15 19.04 61.98 3.87
C SER A 15 17.74 61.70 3.12
N ARG A 16 16.63 62.43 3.31
CA ARG A 16 16.23 63.48 4.27
C ARG A 16 14.70 63.58 4.13
N ILE A 17 13.99 63.64 5.25
CA ILE A 17 12.59 64.09 5.31
C ILE A 17 12.61 65.62 5.20
N VAL A 18 11.78 66.18 4.34
CA VAL A 18 11.38 67.60 4.38
C VAL A 18 9.86 67.63 4.48
N ALA A 19 9.37 68.14 5.60
CA ALA A 19 7.98 68.49 5.83
C ALA A 19 7.72 69.89 5.25
N GLY A 20 6.57 70.05 4.60
CA GLY A 20 5.97 71.34 4.25
C GLY A 20 4.61 71.46 4.91
N PHE A 21 4.49 72.41 5.84
CA PHE A 21 3.24 72.96 6.38
C PHE A 21 2.45 73.67 5.28
N ASP A 22 1.11 73.67 5.32
CA ASP A 22 0.32 74.82 5.82
C ASP A 22 -1.21 74.53 5.89
N ARG A 23 -1.89 75.43 6.59
CA ARG A 23 -3.14 75.43 7.37
C ARG A 23 -4.50 75.34 6.67
N SER A 24 -5.49 75.19 7.57
CA SER A 24 -6.92 75.58 7.55
C SER A 24 -7.89 74.45 7.18
N GLY A 25 -8.98 74.18 7.90
CA GLY A 25 -9.58 74.76 9.10
C GLY A 25 -10.90 74.00 9.40
N ASN A 26 -11.35 74.10 10.66
CA ASN A 26 -12.71 73.85 11.19
C ASN A 26 -13.37 72.45 11.16
N ASN A 27 -13.62 71.98 12.39
CA ASN A 27 -14.87 71.43 12.96
C ASN A 27 -16.04 71.13 12.01
N ALA A 28 -16.61 69.92 12.12
CA ALA A 28 -17.97 69.70 12.64
C ALA A 28 -18.34 68.20 12.70
N GLN A 29 -19.23 67.90 13.64
CA GLN A 29 -19.87 66.63 13.99
C GLN A 29 -20.93 66.17 12.96
N GLY A 30 -21.38 64.92 13.08
CA GLY A 30 -22.67 64.41 12.55
C GLY A 30 -22.52 63.24 11.59
N LEU A 31 -22.80 62.01 12.00
CA LEU A 31 -24.11 61.32 11.95
C LEU A 31 -24.52 60.81 10.56
N SER A 32 -24.49 59.47 10.47
CA SER A 32 -25.50 58.56 9.89
C SER A 32 -25.89 58.64 8.41
N THR A 33 -25.65 57.50 7.73
CA THR A 33 -26.48 56.78 6.74
C THR A 33 -27.01 57.54 5.52
N ILE A 34 -26.63 57.09 4.31
CA ILE A 34 -27.52 57.03 3.14
C ILE A 34 -27.14 55.80 2.27
N GLN A 35 -28.19 55.10 1.83
CA GLN A 35 -28.18 53.99 0.87
C GLN A 35 -28.72 54.50 -0.49
N GLU A 36 -28.00 54.12 -1.56
CA GLU A 36 -28.35 53.87 -2.98
C GLU A 36 -29.17 54.87 -3.85
N ASP A 37 -28.57 55.27 -4.99
CA ASP A 37 -29.04 55.08 -6.40
C ASP A 37 -28.34 56.09 -7.36
N SER A 38 -27.48 55.69 -8.32
CA SER A 38 -27.77 55.29 -9.73
C SER A 38 -28.29 56.48 -10.60
N PHE A 39 -27.80 56.88 -11.78
CA PHE A 39 -27.20 56.19 -12.95
C PHE A 39 -26.65 57.24 -14.00
N LEU A 40 -25.69 56.81 -14.86
CA LEU A 40 -25.28 57.32 -16.21
C LEU A 40 -24.36 58.57 -16.32
N TRP A 41 -23.24 58.64 -17.07
CA TRP A 41 -22.63 57.80 -18.14
C TRP A 41 -21.14 58.22 -18.37
N LEU A 42 -20.36 57.33 -19.03
CA LEU A 42 -19.08 57.48 -19.76
C LEU A 42 -17.70 57.27 -19.06
N GLU A 43 -17.14 56.08 -19.33
CA GLU A 43 -15.77 55.76 -19.80
C GLU A 43 -14.55 56.60 -19.36
N CYS A 44 -13.55 55.96 -18.71
CA CYS A 44 -12.39 55.38 -19.42
C CYS A 44 -11.25 54.94 -18.46
N ARG A 45 -10.99 53.63 -18.48
CA ARG A 45 -9.75 52.89 -18.19
C ARG A 45 -8.49 53.68 -17.78
N LYS A 46 -7.87 53.28 -16.66
CA LYS A 46 -6.51 52.67 -16.61
C LYS A 46 -6.10 52.26 -15.18
N SER A 47 -5.43 51.10 -15.09
CA SER A 47 -4.74 50.51 -13.93
C SER A 47 -5.51 49.53 -13.01
N VAL A 48 -6.34 48.67 -13.61
CA VAL A 48 -6.58 47.31 -13.10
C VAL A 48 -5.50 46.38 -13.67
N LYS A 49 -4.25 46.49 -13.20
CA LYS A 49 -3.16 45.53 -13.45
C LYS A 49 -2.11 45.66 -12.34
N LYS A 50 -2.44 45.23 -11.12
CA LYS A 50 -1.45 44.90 -10.06
C LYS A 50 -2.02 44.19 -8.82
N ALA A 51 -3.32 43.91 -8.78
CA ALA A 51 -3.96 43.11 -7.74
C ALA A 51 -4.45 41.72 -8.23
N PHE A 52 -3.99 41.28 -9.42
CA PHE A 52 -4.42 40.02 -10.05
C PHE A 52 -3.28 38.99 -10.21
N THR A 53 -2.21 39.12 -9.43
CA THR A 53 -1.04 38.22 -9.48
C THR A 53 -0.58 37.75 -8.10
N TRP A 54 -1.46 37.79 -7.09
CA TRP A 54 -1.18 37.28 -5.74
C TRP A 54 -2.31 36.42 -5.16
N ASN A 55 -3.17 35.85 -6.01
CA ASN A 55 -4.17 34.85 -5.59
C ASN A 55 -4.32 33.69 -6.58
N ARG A 56 -3.29 33.47 -7.41
CA ARG A 56 -3.17 32.29 -8.29
C ARG A 56 -1.97 31.40 -7.95
N ALA A 57 -1.11 31.85 -7.03
CA ALA A 57 0.05 31.08 -6.55
C ALA A 57 -0.27 30.22 -5.31
N CYS A 58 -1.31 30.55 -4.53
CA CYS A 58 -1.77 29.70 -3.42
C CYS A 58 -2.75 28.58 -3.86
N SER A 59 -3.29 28.66 -5.08
CA SER A 59 -3.98 27.53 -5.74
C SER A 59 -3.07 26.78 -6.72
N PHE A 60 -1.77 27.10 -6.75
CA PHE A 60 -0.74 26.34 -7.47
C PHE A 60 0.15 25.52 -6.51
N LEU A 61 -0.11 25.64 -5.21
CA LEU A 61 0.50 24.83 -4.13
C LEU A 61 -0.51 23.85 -3.49
N VAL A 62 -1.71 23.79 -4.03
CA VAL A 62 -2.67 22.72 -3.79
C VAL A 62 -2.88 22.11 -5.17
N GLN A 63 -2.61 20.81 -5.31
CA GLN A 63 -2.63 20.02 -6.55
C GLN A 63 -1.33 19.96 -7.39
N ILE A 64 -0.18 19.71 -6.74
CA ILE A 64 0.60 18.56 -7.21
C ILE A 64 -0.18 17.35 -6.66
N MET A 65 -1.21 16.90 -7.39
CA MET A 65 -1.71 15.55 -7.17
C MET A 65 -0.51 14.66 -7.46
N SER A 66 0.05 14.03 -6.44
CA SER A 66 1.00 12.96 -6.72
C SER A 66 0.25 11.97 -7.60
N ASP A 67 0.86 11.60 -8.73
CA ASP A 67 0.45 10.49 -9.61
C ASP A 67 0.62 9.14 -8.88
N GLU A 68 0.22 9.11 -7.61
CA GLU A 68 0.44 8.02 -6.68
C GLU A 68 -0.75 7.09 -6.77
N TRP A 69 -0.46 5.89 -7.25
CA TRP A 69 -1.39 4.79 -7.27
C TRP A 69 -1.59 4.30 -5.84
N LYS A 70 -2.85 4.28 -5.38
CA LYS A 70 -3.23 3.63 -4.14
C LYS A 70 -3.46 2.15 -4.43
N ILE A 71 -2.76 1.28 -3.73
CA ILE A 71 -2.92 -0.18 -3.82
C ILE A 71 -3.64 -0.65 -2.57
N ALA A 72 -4.72 -1.42 -2.74
CA ALA A 72 -5.44 -2.10 -1.67
C ALA A 72 -5.24 -3.61 -1.78
N ALA A 73 -4.74 -4.21 -0.71
CA ALA A 73 -4.66 -5.66 -0.54
C ALA A 73 -5.60 -6.08 0.60
N PHE A 74 -6.50 -7.02 0.33
CA PHE A 74 -7.47 -7.49 1.31
C PHE A 74 -7.95 -8.90 0.99
N TYR A 75 -8.39 -9.63 2.01
CA TYR A 75 -9.12 -10.87 1.86
C TYR A 75 -10.13 -11.00 3.00
N HIS A 76 -11.15 -11.81 2.78
CA HIS A 76 -12.09 -12.16 3.84
C HIS A 76 -12.78 -13.48 3.52
N PHE A 77 -12.77 -14.38 4.50
CA PHE A 77 -13.48 -15.65 4.44
C PHE A 77 -14.90 -15.46 4.96
N VAL A 78 -15.88 -15.67 4.09
CA VAL A 78 -17.31 -15.55 4.41
C VAL A 78 -18.12 -16.40 3.44
N GLU A 79 -19.25 -16.94 3.89
CA GLU A 79 -20.14 -17.66 2.98
C GLU A 79 -20.72 -16.72 1.91
N LEU A 80 -20.44 -17.05 0.65
CA LEU A 80 -20.75 -16.21 -0.50
C LEU A 80 -21.40 -17.04 -1.62
N PRO A 81 -22.63 -17.55 -1.43
CA PRO A 81 -23.30 -18.41 -2.41
C PRO A 81 -23.63 -17.65 -3.72
N ASP A 82 -23.85 -16.35 -3.62
CA ASP A 82 -24.09 -15.36 -4.69
C ASP A 82 -22.79 -14.74 -5.24
N ARG A 83 -21.64 -15.44 -5.12
CA ARG A 83 -20.33 -14.91 -5.57
C ARG A 83 -20.32 -14.47 -7.04
N ASP A 84 -21.15 -15.09 -7.88
CA ASP A 84 -21.16 -14.86 -9.33
C ASP A 84 -21.84 -13.52 -9.64
N ASP A 85 -22.92 -13.18 -8.91
CA ASP A 85 -23.58 -11.85 -8.97
C ASP A 85 -22.64 -10.76 -8.45
N TRP A 86 -21.91 -11.04 -7.36
CA TRP A 86 -20.86 -10.16 -6.86
C TRP A 86 -19.74 -9.95 -7.87
N ALA A 87 -19.36 -10.97 -8.62
CA ALA A 87 -18.33 -10.86 -9.63
C ALA A 87 -18.76 -9.87 -10.74
N ASP A 88 -20.00 -9.96 -11.20
CA ASP A 88 -20.53 -9.06 -12.22
C ASP A 88 -20.62 -7.62 -11.71
N ARG A 89 -21.14 -7.42 -10.49
CA ARG A 89 -21.16 -6.12 -9.82
C ARG A 89 -19.76 -5.47 -9.71
N LEU A 90 -18.75 -6.25 -9.35
CA LEU A 90 -17.36 -5.77 -9.21
C LEU A 90 -16.66 -5.55 -10.55
N VAL A 91 -17.04 -6.28 -11.60
CA VAL A 91 -16.58 -5.98 -12.97
C VAL A 91 -17.08 -4.61 -13.39
N ASP A 92 -18.40 -4.37 -13.29
CA ASP A 92 -19.01 -3.12 -13.72
C ASP A 92 -18.46 -1.93 -12.93
N HIS A 93 -18.41 -2.05 -11.60
CA HIS A 93 -17.84 -1.02 -10.74
C HIS A 93 -16.36 -0.76 -11.05
N GLY A 94 -15.55 -1.81 -11.12
CA GLY A 94 -14.11 -1.67 -11.32
C GLY A 94 -13.75 -1.08 -12.67
N LEU A 95 -14.49 -1.41 -13.73
CA LEU A 95 -14.34 -0.76 -15.04
C LEU A 95 -14.75 0.71 -14.99
N LYS A 96 -15.85 1.04 -14.31
CA LYS A 96 -16.36 2.41 -14.18
C LYS A 96 -15.39 3.33 -13.44
N VAL A 97 -14.78 2.85 -12.36
CA VAL A 97 -13.85 3.67 -11.54
C VAL A 97 -12.38 3.54 -11.97
N GLY A 98 -12.09 2.75 -13.00
CA GLY A 98 -10.75 2.61 -13.56
C GLY A 98 -9.79 1.79 -12.69
N LEU A 99 -10.27 0.77 -11.99
CA LEU A 99 -9.41 -0.15 -11.23
C LEU A 99 -8.41 -0.86 -12.14
N ARG A 100 -7.33 -1.32 -11.52
CA ARG A 100 -6.33 -2.24 -12.06
C ARG A 100 -6.05 -3.34 -11.03
N GLY A 101 -5.45 -4.45 -11.45
CA GLY A 101 -5.15 -5.58 -10.56
C GLY A 101 -6.22 -6.66 -10.61
N SER A 102 -6.42 -7.39 -9.52
CA SER A 102 -7.38 -8.48 -9.52
C SER A 102 -8.16 -8.65 -8.23
N ILE A 103 -9.44 -8.97 -8.40
CA ILE A 103 -10.34 -9.47 -7.36
C ILE A 103 -10.65 -10.94 -7.67
N ILE A 104 -10.56 -11.80 -6.68
CA ILE A 104 -10.89 -13.22 -6.73
C ILE A 104 -12.09 -13.45 -5.81
N LEU A 105 -13.10 -14.12 -6.35
CA LEU A 105 -14.32 -14.50 -5.63
C LEU A 105 -14.48 -16.02 -5.66
N ALA A 106 -14.82 -16.57 -4.52
CA ALA A 106 -15.13 -17.98 -4.32
C ALA A 106 -16.34 -18.11 -3.38
N PRO A 107 -16.96 -19.30 -3.24
CA PRO A 107 -18.11 -19.48 -2.35
C PRO A 107 -17.73 -19.26 -0.87
N GLU A 108 -16.44 -19.26 -0.59
CA GLU A 108 -15.81 -19.03 0.71
C GLU A 108 -15.33 -17.58 0.92
N GLY A 109 -15.56 -16.66 -0.03
CA GLY A 109 -15.32 -15.23 0.19
C GLY A 109 -14.59 -14.50 -0.93
N ILE A 110 -13.73 -13.54 -0.55
CA ILE A 110 -13.08 -12.59 -1.45
C ILE A 110 -11.58 -12.44 -1.15
N ASN A 111 -10.75 -12.26 -2.18
CA ASN A 111 -9.33 -11.90 -2.09
C ASN A 111 -8.98 -10.92 -3.19
N SER A 112 -8.25 -9.85 -2.89
CA SER A 112 -7.91 -8.82 -3.85
C SER A 112 -6.55 -8.21 -3.60
N THR A 113 -5.87 -7.92 -4.70
CA THR A 113 -4.87 -6.86 -4.77
C THR A 113 -5.21 -6.00 -5.97
N CYS A 114 -5.69 -4.78 -5.72
CA CYS A 114 -6.11 -3.84 -6.75
C CYS A 114 -5.48 -2.47 -6.56
N ALA A 115 -5.35 -1.72 -7.65
CA ALA A 115 -4.80 -0.37 -7.64
C ALA A 115 -5.69 0.59 -8.43
N GLY A 116 -5.67 1.86 -8.04
CA GLY A 116 -6.38 2.94 -8.71
C GLY A 116 -6.05 4.29 -8.11
N SER A 117 -6.80 5.32 -8.49
CA SER A 117 -6.79 6.58 -7.73
C SER A 117 -7.30 6.35 -6.30
N ARG A 118 -7.08 7.32 -5.41
CA ARG A 118 -7.58 7.27 -4.04
C ARG A 118 -9.11 7.08 -4.03
N GLU A 119 -9.82 7.83 -4.87
CA GLU A 119 -11.27 7.78 -5.02
C GLU A 119 -11.76 6.43 -5.58
N ALA A 120 -11.02 5.86 -6.54
CA ALA A 120 -11.35 4.56 -7.12
C ALA A 120 -11.26 3.44 -6.07
N ILE A 121 -10.20 3.44 -5.26
CA ILE A 121 -10.04 2.48 -4.17
C ILE A 121 -11.08 2.72 -3.07
N ASP A 122 -11.26 3.97 -2.63
CA ASP A 122 -12.16 4.29 -1.52
C ASP A 122 -13.62 3.98 -1.86
N SER A 123 -14.06 4.29 -3.08
CA SER A 123 -15.39 3.90 -3.56
C SER A 123 -15.57 2.39 -3.69
N THR A 124 -14.52 1.64 -4.03
CA THR A 124 -14.55 0.17 -4.08
C THR A 124 -14.68 -0.44 -2.69
N ILE A 125 -13.93 0.07 -1.71
CA ILE A 125 -14.05 -0.40 -0.32
C ILE A 125 -15.41 0.00 0.27
N ALA A 126 -15.92 1.19 -0.05
CA ALA A 126 -17.26 1.60 0.35
C ALA A 126 -18.34 0.67 -0.22
N LEU A 127 -18.26 0.34 -1.52
CA LEU A 127 -19.17 -0.61 -2.17
C LEU A 127 -19.19 -1.98 -1.49
N LEU A 128 -18.02 -2.51 -1.13
CA LEU A 128 -17.93 -3.78 -0.39
C LEU A 128 -18.60 -3.65 0.98
N LYS A 129 -18.33 -2.58 1.71
CA LYS A 129 -18.88 -2.34 3.06
C LYS A 129 -20.39 -2.07 3.09
N GLU A 130 -21.05 -1.86 1.95
CA GLU A 130 -22.52 -1.85 1.87
C GLU A 130 -23.13 -3.21 2.22
N ASP A 131 -22.39 -4.30 2.00
CA ASP A 131 -22.82 -5.65 2.40
C ASP A 131 -22.24 -6.00 3.78
N PRO A 132 -23.10 -6.35 4.76
CA PRO A 132 -22.64 -6.73 6.11
C PRO A 132 -21.61 -7.85 6.13
N ARG A 133 -21.62 -8.76 5.14
CA ARG A 133 -20.66 -9.87 5.01
C ARG A 133 -19.23 -9.38 4.77
N PHE A 134 -19.05 -8.17 4.27
CA PHE A 134 -17.74 -7.58 3.98
C PHE A 134 -17.40 -6.41 4.91
N ALA A 135 -18.29 -6.03 5.82
CA ALA A 135 -18.01 -4.99 6.82
C ALA A 135 -16.72 -5.25 7.65
N PRO A 136 -16.39 -6.51 8.02
CA PRO A 136 -15.17 -6.81 8.78
C PRO A 136 -13.87 -6.82 7.94
N ILE A 137 -13.92 -6.55 6.63
CA ILE A 137 -12.71 -6.58 5.79
C ILE A 137 -11.65 -5.62 6.34
N GLU A 138 -10.50 -6.18 6.68
CA GLU A 138 -9.28 -5.41 6.92
C GLU A 138 -8.56 -5.15 5.60
N VAL A 139 -8.33 -3.88 5.30
CA VAL A 139 -7.67 -3.44 4.06
C VAL A 139 -6.29 -2.92 4.38
N LYS A 140 -5.28 -3.45 3.70
CA LYS A 140 -3.90 -2.95 3.75
C LYS A 140 -3.67 -2.03 2.57
N TYR A 141 -3.11 -0.86 2.84
CA TYR A 141 -2.81 0.13 1.81
C TYR A 141 -1.31 0.27 1.60
N SER A 142 -0.93 0.42 0.34
CA SER A 142 0.43 0.80 -0.05
C SER A 142 0.36 1.72 -1.27
N TYR A 143 1.48 2.33 -1.61
CA TYR A 143 1.54 3.38 -2.63
C TYR A 143 2.67 3.13 -3.61
N ALA A 144 2.51 3.63 -4.84
CA ALA A 144 3.54 3.61 -5.87
C ALA A 144 3.34 4.79 -6.83
N ASP A 145 4.43 5.30 -7.40
CA ASP A 145 4.43 6.33 -8.44
C ASP A 145 4.13 5.78 -9.85
N PHE A 146 3.68 4.53 -9.94
CA PHE A 146 3.29 3.87 -11.18
C PHE A 146 2.17 2.85 -10.94
N CYS A 147 1.43 2.50 -12.00
CA CYS A 147 0.44 1.44 -11.94
C CYS A 147 1.14 0.08 -11.87
N PRO A 148 0.96 -0.73 -10.81
CA PRO A 148 1.66 -2.00 -10.70
C PRO A 148 0.94 -3.16 -11.40
N PHE A 149 -0.15 -2.89 -12.12
CA PHE A 149 -0.96 -3.92 -12.78
C PHE A 149 -1.30 -3.57 -14.24
N PRO A 150 -1.16 -4.52 -15.19
CA PRO A 150 -1.40 -4.26 -16.61
C PRO A 150 -2.89 -4.11 -16.93
N LYS A 151 -3.76 -4.79 -16.19
CA LYS A 151 -5.21 -4.83 -16.43
C LYS A 151 -5.98 -5.11 -15.15
N PHE A 152 -7.26 -4.80 -15.18
CA PHE A 152 -8.22 -5.24 -14.17
C PHE A 152 -8.77 -6.63 -14.52
N LYS A 153 -9.00 -7.46 -13.49
CA LYS A 153 -9.61 -8.77 -13.62
C LYS A 153 -10.49 -9.04 -12.41
N VAL A 154 -11.67 -9.59 -12.64
CA VAL A 154 -12.43 -10.32 -11.62
C VAL A 154 -12.39 -11.80 -11.98
N LYS A 155 -11.97 -12.65 -11.04
CA LYS A 155 -11.80 -14.08 -11.24
C LYS A 155 -12.76 -14.84 -10.35
N ARG A 156 -13.63 -15.64 -10.96
CA ARG A 156 -14.43 -16.65 -10.25
C ARG A 156 -13.57 -17.90 -10.07
N LYS A 157 -13.37 -18.34 -8.83
CA LYS A 157 -12.52 -19.49 -8.49
C LYS A 157 -13.20 -20.37 -7.45
N PRO A 158 -12.88 -21.68 -7.41
CA PRO A 158 -13.35 -22.56 -6.34
C PRO A 158 -12.89 -22.10 -4.96
N GLU A 159 -11.71 -21.49 -4.88
CA GLU A 159 -11.05 -21.03 -3.66
C GLU A 159 -10.43 -19.64 -3.89
N ILE A 160 -10.46 -18.76 -2.88
CA ILE A 160 -9.85 -17.42 -2.95
C ILE A 160 -8.32 -17.45 -2.81
N VAL A 161 -7.80 -18.55 -2.24
CA VAL A 161 -6.40 -18.97 -2.29
C VAL A 161 -6.39 -20.49 -2.47
N THR A 162 -5.73 -20.97 -3.53
CA THR A 162 -5.80 -22.38 -3.93
C THR A 162 -4.91 -23.26 -3.05
N PHE A 163 -5.53 -24.15 -2.29
CA PHE A 163 -4.89 -25.14 -1.42
C PHE A 163 -5.40 -26.57 -1.66
N ARG A 164 -6.67 -26.74 -2.10
CA ARG A 164 -7.24 -28.04 -2.54
C ARG A 164 -7.20 -29.16 -1.49
N GLN A 165 -7.21 -28.84 -0.21
CA GLN A 165 -7.24 -29.82 0.87
C GLN A 165 -8.55 -29.78 1.65
N ARG A 166 -9.05 -30.96 2.02
CA ARG A 166 -10.17 -31.08 2.97
C ARG A 166 -9.69 -30.75 4.38
N GLY A 167 -10.56 -30.19 5.22
CA GLY A 167 -10.23 -29.79 6.60
C GLY A 167 -9.40 -28.51 6.70
N ALA A 168 -9.29 -27.75 5.60
CA ALA A 168 -8.53 -26.50 5.55
C ALA A 168 -9.44 -25.27 5.31
N ASP A 169 -10.68 -25.34 5.80
CA ASP A 169 -11.64 -24.24 5.73
C ASP A 169 -11.43 -23.29 6.91
N PRO A 170 -10.95 -22.06 6.69
CA PRO A 170 -10.65 -21.13 7.79
C PRO A 170 -11.88 -20.61 8.53
N ARG A 171 -13.10 -20.90 8.03
CA ARG A 171 -14.35 -20.54 8.69
C ARG A 171 -14.72 -21.48 9.83
N GLU A 172 -14.12 -22.67 9.88
CA GLU A 172 -14.39 -23.68 10.90
C GLU A 172 -13.46 -23.50 12.09
N ASP A 173 -12.14 -23.57 11.84
CA ASP A 173 -11.13 -23.47 12.88
C ASP A 173 -9.78 -23.06 12.29
N VAL A 174 -9.10 -22.11 12.93
CA VAL A 174 -7.79 -21.59 12.53
C VAL A 174 -6.83 -21.60 13.71
N GLY A 175 -5.55 -21.36 13.42
CA GLY A 175 -4.54 -21.18 14.45
C GLY A 175 -4.73 -19.91 15.25
N THR A 176 -3.88 -19.74 16.25
CA THR A 176 -3.87 -18.54 17.08
C THR A 176 -3.21 -17.39 16.34
N TYR A 177 -3.94 -16.30 16.15
CA TYR A 177 -3.39 -15.03 15.66
C TYR A 177 -2.39 -14.44 16.65
N LEU A 178 -1.24 -14.00 16.13
CA LEU A 178 -0.26 -13.22 16.88
C LEU A 178 -0.09 -11.86 16.22
N GLU A 179 -0.14 -10.80 17.03
CA GLU A 179 0.29 -9.47 16.59
C GLU A 179 1.83 -9.45 16.42
N PRO A 180 2.41 -8.48 15.67
CA PRO A 180 3.84 -8.46 15.35
C PRO A 180 4.81 -8.57 16.53
N GLU A 181 4.49 -7.97 17.68
CA GLU A 181 5.32 -8.07 18.89
C GLU A 181 5.27 -9.48 19.49
N GLU A 182 4.08 -10.06 19.63
CA GLU A 182 3.90 -11.44 20.13
C GLU A 182 4.53 -12.46 19.18
N TRP A 183 4.50 -12.17 17.88
CA TRP A 183 5.17 -12.97 16.86
C TRP A 183 6.68 -13.01 17.11
N ASN A 184 7.33 -11.86 17.31
CA ASN A 184 8.76 -11.80 17.59
C ASN A 184 9.14 -12.56 18.87
N ASP A 185 8.34 -12.40 19.93
CA ASP A 185 8.55 -13.12 21.18
C ASP A 185 8.46 -14.65 20.97
N LEU A 186 7.49 -15.11 20.18
CA LEU A 186 7.33 -16.54 19.89
C LEU A 186 8.48 -17.09 19.03
N ILE A 187 8.84 -16.41 17.94
CA ILE A 187 9.83 -16.95 16.98
C ILE A 187 11.29 -16.80 17.46
N ALA A 188 11.52 -16.04 18.54
CA ALA A 188 12.82 -15.97 19.21
C ALA A 188 13.16 -17.25 20.00
N ASP A 189 12.15 -18.08 20.32
CA ASP A 189 12.34 -19.38 20.97
C ASP A 189 12.85 -20.42 19.94
N PRO A 190 14.06 -20.97 20.10
CA PRO A 190 14.63 -21.94 19.15
C PRO A 190 13.88 -23.28 19.11
N GLU A 191 13.00 -23.57 20.07
CA GLU A 191 12.15 -24.78 20.03
C GLU A 191 10.91 -24.61 19.14
N VAL A 192 10.55 -23.36 18.80
CA VAL A 192 9.43 -23.06 17.92
C VAL A 192 9.84 -23.30 16.47
N LEU A 193 9.03 -24.09 15.76
CA LEU A 193 9.20 -24.29 14.33
C LEU A 193 8.51 -23.14 13.58
N THR A 194 9.30 -22.16 13.16
CA THR A 194 8.85 -21.08 12.29
C THR A 194 8.87 -21.54 10.83
N ILE A 195 7.75 -21.47 10.13
CA ILE A 195 7.59 -21.98 8.76
C ILE A 195 7.12 -20.85 7.84
N ASP A 196 7.85 -20.67 6.75
CA ASP A 196 7.41 -19.82 5.65
C ASP A 196 6.40 -20.59 4.79
N THR A 197 5.15 -20.12 4.70
CA THR A 197 4.12 -20.78 3.87
C THR A 197 4.10 -20.26 2.43
N ARG A 198 5.11 -19.46 2.07
CA ARG A 198 5.26 -18.90 0.73
C ARG A 198 6.00 -19.84 -0.21
N ASN A 199 5.98 -19.52 -1.50
CA ASN A 199 6.71 -20.30 -2.49
C ASN A 199 8.22 -20.01 -2.39
N ASP A 200 9.04 -20.95 -2.83
CA ASP A 200 10.51 -20.90 -2.80
C ASP A 200 11.09 -19.58 -3.34
N TYR A 201 10.54 -19.06 -4.44
CA TYR A 201 10.99 -17.80 -5.04
C TYR A 201 10.70 -16.59 -4.16
N GLU A 202 9.67 -16.63 -3.31
CA GLU A 202 9.34 -15.56 -2.38
C GLU A 202 10.27 -15.57 -1.17
N VAL A 203 10.69 -16.77 -0.74
CA VAL A 203 11.66 -16.96 0.35
C VAL A 203 13.03 -16.40 -0.03
N ARG A 204 13.45 -16.57 -1.29
CA ARG A 204 14.73 -16.02 -1.80
C ARG A 204 14.81 -14.49 -1.73
N VAL A 205 13.67 -13.78 -1.73
CA VAL A 205 13.63 -12.31 -1.67
C VAL A 205 13.86 -11.80 -0.24
N GLY A 206 13.40 -12.57 0.75
CA GLY A 206 13.54 -12.25 2.17
C GLY A 206 12.73 -13.23 3.00
N CYS A 207 13.06 -13.41 4.27
CA CYS A 207 12.38 -14.32 5.20
C CYS A 207 12.58 -13.87 6.65
N PHE A 208 11.85 -14.48 7.59
CA PHE A 208 12.15 -14.32 9.02
C PHE A 208 13.39 -15.13 9.40
N GLN A 209 14.19 -14.58 10.32
CA GLN A 209 15.34 -15.28 10.91
C GLN A 209 14.94 -16.65 11.46
N GLY A 210 15.71 -17.69 11.08
CA GLY A 210 15.47 -19.06 11.52
C GLY A 210 14.23 -19.74 10.91
N ALA A 211 13.51 -19.09 9.99
CA ALA A 211 12.35 -19.70 9.34
C ALA A 211 12.76 -20.87 8.43
N THR A 212 12.01 -21.96 8.52
CA THR A 212 12.11 -23.11 7.63
C THR A 212 11.42 -22.81 6.31
N ASN A 213 12.14 -23.04 5.20
CA ASN A 213 11.57 -23.07 3.86
C ASN A 213 11.04 -24.49 3.55
N PRO A 214 9.75 -24.66 3.25
CA PRO A 214 9.19 -25.96 2.82
C PRO A 214 9.58 -26.41 1.41
N ASP A 215 10.31 -25.57 0.66
CA ASP A 215 10.70 -25.80 -0.75
C ASP A 215 9.48 -26.07 -1.66
N THR A 216 8.43 -25.26 -1.48
CA THR A 216 7.18 -25.38 -2.24
C THR A 216 7.19 -24.52 -3.50
N GLU A 217 6.98 -25.15 -4.66
CA GLU A 217 6.76 -24.44 -5.94
C GLU A 217 5.37 -23.77 -5.99
N ASP A 218 4.38 -24.38 -5.34
CA ASP A 218 3.03 -23.85 -5.17
C ASP A 218 2.46 -24.12 -3.78
N PHE A 219 1.42 -23.35 -3.41
CA PHE A 219 0.82 -23.45 -2.08
C PHE A 219 0.11 -24.80 -1.84
N THR A 220 -0.33 -25.49 -2.89
CA THR A 220 -0.95 -26.82 -2.73
C THR A 220 0.09 -27.86 -2.27
N SER A 221 1.35 -27.70 -2.68
CA SER A 221 2.47 -28.55 -2.27
C SER A 221 2.83 -28.43 -0.78
N PHE A 222 2.37 -27.38 -0.09
CA PHE A 222 2.57 -27.23 1.36
C PHE A 222 1.89 -28.36 2.15
N ALA A 223 0.75 -28.88 1.68
CA ALA A 223 0.08 -29.99 2.34
C ALA A 223 0.97 -31.24 2.45
N ARG A 224 1.77 -31.51 1.41
CA ARG A 224 2.75 -32.61 1.40
C ARG A 224 3.83 -32.41 2.45
N PHE A 225 4.35 -31.18 2.59
CA PHE A 225 5.32 -30.86 3.64
C PHE A 225 4.77 -31.16 5.04
N VAL A 226 3.50 -30.80 5.31
CA VAL A 226 2.85 -31.10 6.58
C VAL A 226 2.71 -32.61 6.80
N ASP A 227 2.16 -33.33 5.81
CA ASP A 227 1.84 -34.75 5.96
C ASP A 227 3.09 -35.65 6.03
N GLU A 228 4.19 -35.23 5.40
CA GLU A 228 5.43 -36.02 5.32
C GLU A 228 6.50 -35.57 6.32
N GLN A 229 6.78 -34.26 6.40
CA GLN A 229 7.92 -33.73 7.17
C GLN A 229 7.56 -33.32 8.60
N LEU A 230 6.30 -32.94 8.84
CA LEU A 230 5.84 -32.52 10.18
C LEU A 230 5.20 -33.66 11.00
N LYS A 231 5.02 -34.83 10.40
CA LYS A 231 4.46 -35.99 11.08
C LYS A 231 5.26 -36.36 12.33
N GLY A 232 4.57 -36.58 13.44
CA GLY A 232 5.20 -36.86 14.74
C GLY A 232 5.61 -35.60 15.52
N ARG A 233 5.32 -34.41 15.00
CA ARG A 233 5.58 -33.11 15.67
C ARG A 233 4.28 -32.41 16.09
N GLU A 234 3.20 -33.16 16.31
CA GLU A 234 1.87 -32.62 16.59
C GLU A 234 1.80 -31.81 17.91
N GLU A 235 2.73 -32.06 18.83
CA GLU A 235 2.91 -31.32 20.08
C GLU A 235 3.90 -30.15 19.96
N GLN A 236 4.63 -30.01 18.86
CA GLN A 236 5.58 -28.91 18.66
C GLN A 236 4.82 -27.59 18.41
N LYS A 237 5.32 -26.48 18.97
CA LYS A 237 4.83 -25.15 18.62
C LYS A 237 5.25 -24.80 17.19
N ILE A 238 4.28 -24.42 16.36
CA ILE A 238 4.49 -24.08 14.95
C ILE A 238 3.98 -22.66 14.70
N ALA A 239 4.85 -21.79 14.20
CA ALA A 239 4.52 -20.43 13.83
C ALA A 239 4.59 -20.27 12.30
N MET A 240 3.50 -19.86 11.67
CA MET A 240 3.41 -19.73 10.20
C MET A 240 3.18 -18.29 9.75
N TYR A 241 3.79 -17.91 8.64
CA TYR A 241 3.58 -16.60 8.03
C TYR A 241 3.53 -16.69 6.50
N CYS A 242 2.97 -15.63 5.90
CA CYS A 242 3.05 -15.34 4.48
C CYS A 242 2.92 -13.83 4.25
N THR A 243 2.94 -13.39 2.99
CA THR A 243 2.88 -11.97 2.61
C THR A 243 1.74 -11.21 3.27
N GLY A 244 0.50 -11.70 3.11
CA GLY A 244 -0.70 -10.97 3.51
C GLY A 244 -1.54 -11.62 4.59
N GLY A 245 -1.25 -12.87 4.99
CA GLY A 245 -2.00 -13.65 5.98
C GLY A 245 -2.86 -14.77 5.38
N ILE A 246 -3.43 -14.59 4.18
CA ILE A 246 -4.45 -15.50 3.61
C ILE A 246 -4.03 -16.98 3.49
N ARG A 247 -2.76 -17.28 3.19
CA ARG A 247 -2.27 -18.68 3.14
C ARG A 247 -2.25 -19.30 4.54
N CYS A 248 -1.90 -18.52 5.55
CA CYS A 248 -1.81 -18.97 6.93
C CYS A 248 -3.17 -19.30 7.54
N GLU A 249 -4.24 -18.69 7.04
CA GLU A 249 -5.62 -19.04 7.40
C GLU A 249 -5.89 -20.51 7.06
N ARG A 250 -5.57 -20.91 5.81
CA ARG A 250 -5.74 -22.29 5.35
C ARG A 250 -4.73 -23.26 5.95
N SER A 251 -3.47 -22.87 6.00
CA SER A 251 -2.41 -23.78 6.46
C SER A 251 -2.60 -24.12 7.94
N THR A 252 -2.94 -23.14 8.79
CA THR A 252 -3.23 -23.42 10.21
C THR A 252 -4.47 -24.28 10.37
N ALA A 253 -5.58 -23.99 9.67
CA ALA A 253 -6.77 -24.84 9.66
C ALA A 253 -6.42 -26.29 9.29
N TYR A 254 -5.60 -26.47 8.25
CA TYR A 254 -5.13 -27.77 7.83
C TYR A 254 -4.33 -28.50 8.91
N LEU A 255 -3.33 -27.85 9.51
CA LEU A 255 -2.56 -28.45 10.61
C LEU A 255 -3.47 -28.84 11.79
N LYS A 256 -4.45 -28.02 12.17
CA LYS A 256 -5.41 -28.39 13.23
C LYS A 256 -6.22 -29.64 12.86
N SER A 257 -6.67 -29.73 11.61
CA SER A 257 -7.37 -30.92 11.11
C SER A 257 -6.50 -32.18 11.10
N ARG A 258 -5.17 -32.01 11.10
CA ARG A 258 -4.17 -33.09 11.22
C ARG A 258 -3.77 -33.39 12.67
N GLY A 259 -4.33 -32.68 13.65
CA GLY A 259 -4.11 -32.95 15.08
C GLY A 259 -3.00 -32.13 15.73
N PHE A 260 -2.40 -31.16 15.02
CA PHE A 260 -1.41 -30.27 15.62
C PHE A 260 -2.09 -29.33 16.63
N LYS A 261 -1.55 -29.28 17.84
CA LYS A 261 -2.20 -28.57 18.96
C LYS A 261 -1.80 -27.10 19.09
N HIS A 262 -0.56 -26.78 18.73
CA HIS A 262 0.06 -25.48 19.01
C HIS A 262 0.43 -24.77 17.72
N VAL A 263 -0.59 -24.33 16.98
CA VAL A 263 -0.41 -23.63 15.71
C VAL A 263 -0.72 -22.15 15.84
N TYR A 264 0.21 -21.33 15.37
CA TYR A 264 0.16 -19.88 15.43
C TYR A 264 0.39 -19.31 14.03
N HIS A 265 -0.16 -18.12 13.77
CA HIS A 265 0.15 -17.40 12.55
C HIS A 265 0.20 -15.88 12.74
N LEU A 266 1.06 -15.26 11.94
CA LEU A 266 1.25 -13.81 11.95
C LEU A 266 -0.02 -13.12 11.41
N LYS A 267 -0.72 -12.41 12.30
CA LYS A 267 -1.92 -11.66 11.92
C LYS A 267 -1.56 -10.60 10.88
N GLY A 268 -2.30 -10.58 9.79
CA GLY A 268 -2.06 -9.69 8.67
C GLY A 268 -0.80 -9.98 7.83
N GLY A 269 0.01 -10.99 8.18
CA GLY A 269 1.20 -11.39 7.44
C GLY A 269 2.35 -10.38 7.49
N ILE A 270 3.37 -10.64 6.65
CA ILE A 270 4.61 -9.85 6.59
C ILE A 270 4.32 -8.35 6.38
N LEU A 271 3.37 -8.00 5.51
CA LEU A 271 3.09 -6.58 5.22
C LEU A 271 2.62 -5.80 6.46
N ARG A 272 1.78 -6.40 7.32
CA ARG A 272 1.37 -5.77 8.59
C ARG A 272 2.52 -5.72 9.59
N TYR A 273 3.34 -6.77 9.60
CA TYR A 273 4.52 -6.79 10.45
C TYR A 273 5.50 -5.67 10.10
N LEU A 274 5.80 -5.45 8.81
CA LEU A 274 6.67 -4.36 8.36
C LEU A 274 6.07 -2.97 8.61
N GLU A 275 4.74 -2.84 8.57
CA GLU A 275 4.03 -1.59 8.88
C GLU A 275 4.19 -1.17 10.35
N LEU A 276 4.16 -2.14 11.27
CA LEU A 276 4.07 -1.88 12.71
C LEU A 276 5.40 -2.04 13.44
N MET A 277 6.25 -2.95 12.99
CA MET A 277 7.50 -3.27 13.68
C MET A 277 8.62 -2.29 13.30
N PRO A 278 9.29 -1.65 14.26
CA PRO A 278 10.48 -0.85 13.99
C PRO A 278 11.62 -1.72 13.42
N LYS A 279 12.37 -1.17 12.46
CA LYS A 279 13.47 -1.87 11.77
C LYS A 279 14.52 -2.45 12.71
N GLU A 280 14.83 -1.74 13.80
CA GLU A 280 15.84 -2.16 14.79
C GLU A 280 15.39 -3.36 15.64
N LYS A 281 14.08 -3.60 15.71
CA LYS A 281 13.48 -4.74 16.41
C LYS A 281 13.03 -5.84 15.46
N SER A 282 13.22 -5.64 14.16
CA SER A 282 12.70 -6.54 13.15
C SER A 282 13.54 -7.81 13.03
N LEU A 283 12.89 -8.97 13.11
CA LEU A 283 13.46 -10.28 12.77
C LEU A 283 13.31 -10.64 11.28
N TRP A 284 12.78 -9.73 10.46
CA TRP A 284 12.68 -9.89 9.01
C TRP A 284 13.99 -9.53 8.30
N GLU A 285 14.45 -10.39 7.41
CA GLU A 285 15.65 -10.20 6.58
C GLU A 285 15.28 -10.11 5.09
N GLY A 286 15.93 -9.21 4.36
CA GLY A 286 15.66 -8.98 2.93
C GLY A 286 14.40 -8.15 2.68
N ASP A 287 13.80 -8.35 1.50
CA ASP A 287 12.60 -7.64 1.06
C ASP A 287 11.39 -8.59 0.97
N CYS A 288 10.17 -8.04 1.02
CA CYS A 288 8.94 -8.82 0.94
C CYS A 288 8.43 -8.88 -0.50
N PHE A 289 8.46 -10.06 -1.11
CA PHE A 289 7.87 -10.29 -2.44
C PHE A 289 6.36 -9.93 -2.47
N VAL A 290 5.93 -9.29 -3.55
CA VAL A 290 4.52 -8.95 -3.82
C VAL A 290 4.12 -9.32 -5.25
N PHE A 291 2.86 -9.73 -5.43
CA PHE A 291 2.34 -10.28 -6.68
C PHE A 291 1.93 -9.22 -7.72
N ASP A 292 2.80 -8.24 -7.94
CA ASP A 292 2.60 -7.14 -8.88
C ASP A 292 3.93 -6.57 -9.39
N TYR A 293 3.89 -5.57 -10.27
CA TYR A 293 5.09 -5.07 -10.95
C TYR A 293 6.07 -4.29 -10.05
N ARG A 294 5.76 -4.11 -8.76
CA ARG A 294 6.75 -3.68 -7.74
C ARG A 294 7.74 -4.79 -7.40
N VAL A 295 7.34 -6.05 -7.59
CA VAL A 295 8.12 -7.28 -7.33
C VAL A 295 8.41 -7.52 -5.85
N ALA A 296 8.95 -6.54 -5.14
CA ALA A 296 9.18 -6.62 -3.71
C ALA A 296 9.02 -5.25 -3.04
N LEU A 297 8.75 -5.26 -1.74
CA LEU A 297 8.70 -4.09 -0.89
C LEU A 297 9.76 -4.21 0.21
N ASN A 298 10.43 -3.10 0.50
CA ASN A 298 11.38 -3.03 1.61
C ASN A 298 10.65 -2.90 2.96
N HIS A 299 11.41 -2.77 4.04
CA HIS A 299 10.87 -2.64 5.39
C HIS A 299 9.96 -1.41 5.56
N ASP A 300 10.20 -0.33 4.81
CA ASP A 300 9.39 0.90 4.82
C ASP A 300 8.18 0.81 3.87
N LEU A 301 7.85 -0.40 3.40
CA LEU A 301 6.80 -0.70 2.42
C LEU A 301 6.93 0.07 1.10
N GLN A 302 8.14 0.47 0.74
CA GLN A 302 8.47 1.10 -0.55
C GLN A 302 8.95 0.05 -1.56
N PRO A 303 8.75 0.28 -2.87
CA PRO A 303 9.30 -0.60 -3.90
C PRO A 303 10.81 -0.84 -3.71
N ALA A 304 11.19 -2.11 -3.60
CA ALA A 304 12.59 -2.55 -3.49
C ALA A 304 13.21 -2.77 -4.88
N PRO A 305 14.55 -2.78 -5.02
CA PRO A 305 15.24 -2.91 -6.31
C PRO A 305 15.23 -4.36 -6.83
N TRP A 306 14.03 -4.90 -7.08
CA TRP A 306 13.80 -6.24 -7.62
C TRP A 306 13.05 -6.19 -8.94
N LYS A 307 13.44 -7.05 -9.88
CA LYS A 307 12.77 -7.28 -11.16
C LYS A 307 12.40 -8.75 -11.32
N ILE A 308 11.51 -9.03 -12.26
CA ILE A 308 11.26 -10.40 -12.72
C ILE A 308 12.21 -10.69 -13.87
N ASP A 309 12.96 -11.79 -13.77
CA ASP A 309 13.79 -12.28 -14.87
C ASP A 309 12.91 -12.71 -16.05
N ALA A 310 13.25 -12.27 -17.26
CA ALA A 310 12.43 -12.52 -18.44
C ALA A 310 12.44 -13.98 -18.91
N PHE A 311 13.46 -14.77 -18.52
CA PHE A 311 13.64 -16.15 -18.95
C PHE A 311 13.13 -17.13 -17.89
N THR A 312 13.47 -16.92 -16.61
CA THR A 312 13.08 -17.83 -15.54
C THR A 312 11.77 -17.44 -14.86
N SER A 313 11.31 -16.19 -15.02
CA SER A 313 10.18 -15.61 -14.28
C SER A 313 10.42 -15.49 -12.76
N ASP A 314 11.66 -15.67 -12.30
CA ASP A 314 12.01 -15.49 -10.89
C ASP A 314 12.25 -14.03 -10.52
N PRO A 315 12.02 -13.64 -9.27
CA PRO A 315 12.51 -12.38 -8.75
C PRO A 315 14.04 -12.41 -8.66
N VAL A 316 14.69 -11.39 -9.22
CA VAL A 316 16.14 -11.17 -9.13
C VAL A 316 16.43 -9.71 -8.75
N PRO A 317 17.53 -9.44 -8.02
CA PRO A 317 17.96 -8.08 -7.76
C PRO A 317 18.24 -7.31 -9.07
N MET A 318 17.88 -6.04 -9.12
CA MET A 318 18.28 -5.15 -10.21
C MET A 318 19.75 -4.77 -10.07
N SER A 319 20.48 -4.70 -11.18
CA SER A 319 21.78 -4.03 -11.17
C SER A 319 21.60 -2.51 -11.07
N GLU A 320 22.61 -1.80 -10.56
CA GLU A 320 22.58 -0.33 -10.47
C GLU A 320 22.36 0.35 -11.83
N GLU A 321 22.84 -0.26 -12.92
CA GLU A 321 22.67 0.24 -14.29
C GLU A 321 21.24 0.08 -14.82
N GLU A 322 20.54 -0.98 -14.38
CA GLU A 322 19.19 -1.29 -14.84
C GLU A 322 18.11 -0.51 -14.11
N ARG A 323 18.37 -0.11 -12.86
CA ARG A 323 17.41 0.58 -11.98
C ARG A 323 16.71 1.77 -12.66
N PRO A 324 17.39 2.79 -13.21
CA PRO A 324 16.72 3.93 -13.81
C PRO A 324 15.85 3.53 -15.02
N LEU A 325 16.31 2.57 -15.83
CA LEU A 325 15.57 2.08 -16.99
C LEU A 325 14.29 1.35 -16.58
N ILE A 326 14.36 0.49 -15.56
CA ILE A 326 13.20 -0.26 -15.08
C ILE A 326 12.20 0.67 -14.38
N GLU A 327 12.67 1.65 -13.60
CA GLU A 327 11.83 2.67 -12.99
C GLU A 327 11.10 3.51 -14.06
N GLU A 328 11.78 3.93 -15.13
CA GLU A 328 11.16 4.63 -16.25
C GLU A 328 10.12 3.76 -16.96
N ARG A 329 10.42 2.48 -17.18
CA ARG A 329 9.46 1.53 -17.79
C ARG A 329 8.25 1.29 -16.92
N ARG A 330 8.41 1.26 -15.59
CA ARG A 330 7.32 1.18 -14.61
C ARG A 330 6.42 2.41 -14.73
N ARG A 331 6.98 3.62 -14.64
CA ARG A 331 6.24 4.90 -14.73
C ARG A 331 5.52 5.08 -16.07
N SER A 332 6.18 4.76 -17.18
CA SER A 332 5.60 4.87 -18.53
C SER A 332 4.59 3.76 -18.87
N GLY A 333 4.49 2.71 -18.04
CA GLY A 333 3.72 1.50 -18.34
C GLY A 333 4.31 0.64 -19.47
N ALA A 334 5.50 0.99 -19.99
CA ALA A 334 6.22 0.17 -20.97
C ALA A 334 6.62 -1.20 -20.40
N ILE A 335 6.67 -1.35 -19.08
CA ILE A 335 6.91 -2.63 -18.40
C ILE A 335 5.85 -3.70 -18.73
N PHE A 336 4.68 -3.31 -19.25
CA PHE A 336 3.63 -4.25 -19.67
C PHE A 336 3.78 -4.74 -21.11
N ARG A 337 4.65 -4.12 -21.90
CA ARG A 337 4.86 -4.47 -23.32
C ARG A 337 5.92 -5.56 -23.38
N LYS A 338 5.62 -6.67 -24.07
CA LYS A 338 6.66 -7.63 -24.47
C LYS A 338 7.49 -6.99 -25.56
N GLU A 339 8.80 -6.94 -25.35
CA GLU A 339 9.78 -6.56 -26.38
C GLU A 339 10.15 -7.75 -27.26
#